data_AF-A0A7V0UGT8-F1
#
_entry.id   AF-A0A7V0UGT8-F1
#
_cell.length_a   1.000
_cell.length_b   1.000
_cell.length_c   1.000
_cell.angle_alpha   90.00
_cell.angle_beta   90.00
_cell.angle_gamma   90.00
#
_symmetry.space_group_name_H-M   'P 1'
#
loop_
_entity.id
_entity.type
_entity.pdbx_description
1 polymer ?
#
loop_
_entity_poly.entity_id
_entity_poly.type
_entity_poly.pdbx_seq_one_letter_code
_entity_poly.pdbx_strand_id
1 'polypeptide(L)'
;MPRELLWDRTEAPDDELWRLQRIADFFPTFGREYETVVELHHNRDRLRLDAATRTLIEEYHRAWQLKKQRDAEAVRGRIRR
;
A
#
# COMPACT_ATOMS: atom_id res chain seq x y z
N MET A 1 10.70 -12.31 -31.53
CA MET A 1 10.25 -12.21 -30.13
C MET A 1 9.40 -13.44 -29.83
N PRO A 2 9.73 -14.27 -28.83
CA PRO A 2 8.92 -15.44 -28.48
C PRO A 2 7.55 -14.96 -27.98
N ARG A 3 6.47 -15.49 -28.55
CA ARG A 3 5.08 -15.10 -28.23
C ARG A 3 4.64 -15.55 -26.83
N GLU A 4 5.44 -16.36 -26.15
CA GLU A 4 5.20 -16.89 -24.80
C GLU A 4 5.31 -15.82 -23.69
N LEU A 5 5.84 -14.64 -24.02
CA LEU A 5 5.92 -13.48 -23.11
C LEU A 5 4.79 -12.45 -23.32
N LEU A 6 3.88 -12.69 -24.26
CA LEU A 6 2.68 -11.88 -24.40
C LEU A 6 1.69 -12.39 -23.36
N TRP A 7 1.67 -11.74 -22.19
CA TRP A 7 0.61 -11.91 -21.21
C TRP A 7 -0.73 -11.60 -21.88
N ASP A 8 -1.40 -12.65 -22.36
CA ASP A 8 -2.71 -12.60 -23.02
C ASP A 8 -3.82 -12.59 -21.97
N ARG A 9 -3.85 -11.53 -21.15
CA ARG A 9 -4.97 -11.28 -20.23
C ARG A 9 -5.54 -9.91 -20.55
N THR A 10 -6.56 -9.92 -21.41
CA THR A 10 -7.37 -8.75 -21.77
C THR A 10 -8.11 -8.17 -20.56
N GLU A 11 -8.25 -8.93 -19.46
CA GLU A 11 -8.81 -8.49 -18.18
C GLU A 11 -7.85 -8.79 -17.02
N ALA A 12 -7.64 -7.79 -16.14
CA ALA A 12 -6.98 -8.02 -14.87
C ALA A 12 -7.85 -8.94 -14.02
N PRO A 13 -7.29 -9.93 -13.31
CA PRO A 13 -8.05 -10.72 -12.35
C PRO A 13 -8.76 -9.78 -11.35
N ASP A 14 -10.05 -10.00 -11.08
CA ASP A 14 -10.79 -9.29 -10.03
C ASP A 14 -10.28 -9.59 -8.60
N ASP A 15 -9.23 -10.40 -8.50
CA ASP A 15 -8.59 -10.76 -7.24
C ASP A 15 -7.86 -9.55 -6.63
N GLU A 16 -8.36 -9.13 -5.48
CA GLU A 16 -7.81 -8.03 -4.68
C GLU A 16 -6.35 -8.27 -4.28
N LEU A 17 -5.97 -9.50 -3.91
CA LEU A 17 -4.58 -9.82 -3.58
C LEU A 17 -3.66 -9.67 -4.80
N TRP A 18 -4.15 -10.05 -5.98
CA TRP A 18 -3.37 -9.89 -7.21
C TRP A 18 -3.12 -8.41 -7.48
N ARG A 19 -4.13 -7.55 -7.34
CA ARG A 19 -3.97 -6.10 -7.50
C ARG A 19 -3.01 -5.50 -6.47
N LEU A 20 -3.13 -5.90 -5.20
CA LEU A 20 -2.22 -5.46 -4.14
C LEU A 20 -0.79 -5.92 -4.40
N GLN A 21 -0.59 -7.14 -4.89
CA GLN A 21 0.74 -7.62 -5.29
C GLN A 21 1.35 -6.73 -6.38
N ARG A 22 0.57 -6.39 -7.41
CA ARG A 22 1.06 -5.51 -8.48
C ARG A 22 1.45 -4.13 -7.96
N ILE A 23 0.69 -3.56 -7.02
CA ILE A 23 1.06 -2.28 -6.41
C ILE A 23 2.35 -2.44 -5.60
N ALA A 24 2.46 -3.50 -4.80
CA ALA A 24 3.63 -3.78 -3.99
C ALA A 24 4.92 -3.93 -4.82
N ASP A 25 4.83 -4.59 -5.99
CA ASP A 25 5.96 -4.77 -6.92
C ASP A 25 6.58 -3.43 -7.38
N PHE A 26 5.81 -2.33 -7.37
CA PHE A 26 6.27 -1.00 -7.75
C PHE A 26 6.29 0.02 -6.60
N PHE A 27 6.14 -0.46 -5.36
CA PHE A 27 6.23 0.40 -4.18
C PHE A 27 7.70 0.85 -3.98
N PRO A 28 7.97 2.11 -3.56
CA PRO A 28 7.04 3.17 -3.18
C PRO A 28 6.69 4.14 -4.33
N THR A 29 7.09 3.85 -5.57
CA THR A 29 6.79 4.74 -6.71
C THR A 29 5.28 4.91 -6.88
N PHE A 30 4.53 3.84 -6.65
CA PHE A 30 3.06 3.81 -6.60
C PHE A 30 2.56 3.30 -5.24
N GLY A 31 1.32 3.63 -4.86
CA GLY A 31 0.65 3.05 -3.70
C GLY A 31 1.00 3.69 -2.34
N ARG A 32 1.41 4.96 -2.32
CA ARG A 32 1.76 5.70 -1.09
C ARG A 32 0.55 6.33 -0.40
N GLU A 33 -0.60 6.29 -1.03
CA GLU A 33 -1.86 6.80 -0.51
C GLU A 33 -2.25 6.05 0.76
N TYR A 34 -2.90 6.74 1.70
CA TYR A 34 -3.24 6.17 3.01
C TYR A 34 -3.97 4.84 2.90
N GLU A 35 -5.03 4.78 2.08
CA GLU A 35 -5.87 3.59 1.89
C GLU A 35 -5.06 2.42 1.35
N THR A 36 -4.27 2.68 0.29
CA THR A 36 -3.39 1.67 -0.32
C THR A 36 -2.35 1.14 0.66
N VAL A 37 -1.70 2.02 1.42
CA VAL A 37 -0.70 1.62 2.42
C VAL A 37 -1.32 0.77 3.53
N VAL A 38 -2.55 1.10 3.97
CA VAL A 38 -3.29 0.30 4.96
C VAL A 38 -3.58 -1.09 4.42
N GLU A 39 -4.04 -1.22 3.17
CA GLU A 39 -4.35 -2.51 2.57
C GLU A 39 -3.11 -3.36 2.32
N LEU A 40 -2.03 -2.76 1.82
CA LEU A 40 -0.72 -3.41 1.68
C LEU A 40 -0.19 -3.90 3.03
N HIS A 41 -0.32 -3.10 4.08
CA HIS A 41 0.12 -3.45 5.42
C HIS A 41 -0.73 -4.59 6.02
N HIS A 42 -2.06 -4.57 5.86
CA HIS A 42 -2.94 -5.64 6.33
C HIS A 42 -2.65 -6.98 5.63
N ASN A 43 -2.36 -6.95 4.33
CA ASN A 43 -2.13 -8.15 3.54
C ASN A 43 -0.64 -8.52 3.41
N ARG A 44 0.29 -7.82 4.07
CA ARG A 44 1.74 -7.98 3.91
C ARG A 44 2.24 -9.44 4.06
N ASP A 45 1.59 -10.22 4.92
CA ASP A 45 1.98 -11.61 5.22
C ASP A 45 1.39 -12.60 4.19
N ARG A 46 0.40 -12.17 3.40
CA ARG A 46 -0.19 -12.90 2.27
C ARG A 46 0.45 -12.53 0.94
N LEU A 47 1.04 -11.33 0.87
CA LEU A 47 1.77 -10.84 -0.29
C LEU A 47 3.17 -11.44 -0.35
N ARG A 48 3.68 -11.64 -1.56
CA ARG A 48 5.04 -12.12 -1.81
C ARG A 48 5.98 -10.92 -1.84
N LEU A 49 6.28 -10.36 -0.67
CA LEU A 49 7.13 -9.19 -0.50
C LEU A 49 8.57 -9.61 -0.18
N ASP A 50 9.54 -8.90 -0.74
CA ASP A 50 10.90 -8.92 -0.22
C ASP A 50 11.00 -8.12 1.10
N ALA A 51 12.07 -8.35 1.85
CA ALA A 51 12.26 -7.75 3.16
C ALA A 51 12.33 -6.22 3.13
N ALA A 52 12.90 -5.63 2.07
CA ALA A 52 13.02 -4.18 1.95
C ALA A 52 11.65 -3.55 1.66
N THR A 53 10.90 -4.10 0.70
CA THR A 53 9.54 -3.63 0.39
C THR A 53 8.61 -3.76 1.58
N ARG A 54 8.67 -4.89 2.30
CA ARG A 54 7.91 -5.09 3.55
C ARG A 54 8.23 -3.99 4.57
N THR A 55 9.51 -3.72 4.80
CA THR A 55 9.95 -2.69 5.75
C THR A 55 9.45 -1.30 5.34
N LEU A 56 9.54 -0.96 4.04
CA LEU A 56 9.05 0.32 3.55
C LEU A 56 7.54 0.48 3.77
N ILE A 57 6.73 -0.55 3.50
CA ILE A 57 5.28 -0.52 3.73
C ILE A 57 4.99 -0.28 5.22
N GLU A 58 5.72 -0.94 6.13
CA GLU A 58 5.58 -0.74 7.58
C GLU A 58 5.90 0.70 8.01
N GLU A 59 6.97 1.28 7.49
CA GLU A 59 7.38 2.66 7.81
C GLU A 59 6.38 3.69 7.27
N TYR A 60 5.91 3.52 6.03
CA TYR A 60 4.85 4.37 5.48
C TYR A 60 3.57 4.27 6.28
N HIS A 61 3.18 3.07 6.71
CA HIS A 61 2.00 2.87 7.54
C HIS A 61 2.14 3.62 8.87
N ARG A 62 3.29 3.50 9.55
CA ARG A 62 3.58 4.24 10.80
C ARG A 62 3.52 5.76 10.60
N ALA A 63 4.13 6.27 9.54
CA ALA A 63 4.10 7.69 9.22
C ALA A 63 2.67 8.22 9.03
N TRP A 64 1.81 7.45 8.35
CA TRP A 64 0.40 7.76 8.19
C TRP A 64 -0.37 7.78 9.51
N GLN A 65 -0.14 6.80 10.39
CA GLN A 65 -0.80 6.76 11.71
C GLN A 65 -0.41 7.95 12.58
N LEU A 66 0.89 8.31 12.59
CA LEU A 66 1.38 9.49 13.32
C LEU A 66 0.78 10.79 12.80
N LYS A 67 0.69 10.94 11.47
CA LYS A 67 0.04 12.11 10.86
C LYS A 67 -1.42 12.23 11.30
N LYS A 68 -2.17 11.13 11.26
CA LYS A 68 -3.59 11.09 11.66
C LYS A 68 -3.79 11.45 13.14
N GLN A 69 -2.91 10.99 14.02
CA GLN A 69 -2.93 11.34 15.44
C GLN A 69 -2.70 12.84 15.66
N ARG A 70 -1.69 13.42 15.00
CA ARG A 70 -1.39 14.85 15.08
C ARG A 70 -2.55 15.71 14.57
N ASP A 71 -3.18 15.30 13.47
CA ASP A 71 -4.33 16.01 12.91
C ASP A 71 -5.53 15.98 13.87
N ALA A 72 -5.78 14.82 14.51
CA ALA A 72 -6.84 14.68 15.50
C ALA A 72 -6.60 15.54 16.75
N GLU A 73 -5.36 15.63 17.23
CA GLU A 73 -4.97 16.51 18.34
C GLU A 73 -5.16 17.99 18.01
N ALA A 74 -4.77 18.40 16.80
CA ALA A 74 -4.95 19.78 16.34
C ALA A 74 -6.43 20.20 16.29
N VAL A 75 -7.31 19.31 15.84
CA VAL A 75 -8.76 19.54 15.83
C VAL A 75 -9.30 19.66 17.26
N ARG A 76 -8.91 18.75 18.17
CA ARG A 76 -9.33 18.80 19.58
C ARG A 76 -8.86 20.07 20.30
N GLY A 77 -7.67 20.57 19.98
CA GLY A 77 -7.12 21.82 20.51
C GLY A 77 -7.86 23.07 20.03
N ARG A 78 -8.49 23.05 18.85
CA ARG A 78 -9.33 24.15 18.35
C ARG A 78 -10.71 24.21 18.98
N ILE A 79 -11.33 23.06 19.27
CA ILE A 79 -12.68 23.00 19.86
C ILE A 79 -12.69 23.48 21.32
N ARG A 80 -11.53 23.46 22.00
CA ARG A 80 -11.38 23.90 23.39
C ARG A 80 -10.98 25.38 23.56
N ARG A 81 -10.92 26.17 22.48
CA ARG A 81 -10.66 27.61 22.52
C ARG A 81 -11.90 28.43 22.21
#